data_AF-A0A399RG81-F1
#
_entry.id   AF-A0A399RG81-F1
#
_cell.length_a   1.000
_cell.length_b   1.000
_cell.length_c   1.000
_cell.angle_alpha   90.00
_cell.angle_beta   90.00
_cell.angle_gamma   90.00
#
_symmetry.space_group_name_H-M   'P 1'
#
loop_
_entity.id
_entity.type
_entity.pdbx_description
1 polymer ?
#
loop_
_entity_poly.entity_id
_entity_poly.type
_entity_poly.pdbx_seq_one_letter_code
_entity_poly.pdbx_strand_id
1 'polypeptide(L)'
;MSDRTPNKRQELASAVILGHADAGELAEFKRLYAEDQSFRTLVAEMEEFLSPLSTLSDDAEPPEGVLDDIMVQITGAEPAPSAAAPTPMPEAPQRVRRRRSSKARRHPERPWQYATAASLILAVGSLAVHSIPDTETPEPAPVEVATVQEELLTLMTAGEEAPTVVVLLYDKDSNQITGRLTNVQPPADGVWQLWLLREGLDAPQSLGLLTELSEDGVINLSIATELAAGSDTLAISVEPEGGSPEAGPTGPVVFTGAVSPI
;
A
#
# COMPACT_ATOMS: atom_id res chain seq x y z
N MET A 1 15.29 10.68 -23.48
CA MET A 1 15.50 10.54 -22.02
C MET A 1 14.45 11.42 -21.38
N SER A 2 13.22 10.90 -21.26
CA SER A 2 12.07 11.70 -20.85
C SER A 2 12.01 11.78 -19.33
N ASP A 3 11.88 13.02 -18.88
CA ASP A 3 11.51 13.47 -17.55
C ASP A 3 10.46 12.54 -16.91
N ARG A 4 10.85 11.84 -15.83
CA ARG A 4 9.94 11.06 -14.99
C ARG A 4 9.57 11.95 -13.82
N THR A 5 8.42 12.60 -13.95
CA THR A 5 7.87 13.56 -12.98
C THR A 5 7.77 12.95 -11.57
N PRO A 6 7.93 13.76 -10.50
CA PRO A 6 7.82 13.33 -9.10
C PRO A 6 6.59 12.46 -8.81
N ASN A 7 5.45 12.80 -9.42
CA ASN A 7 4.18 12.08 -9.24
C ASN A 7 4.27 10.59 -9.60
N LYS A 8 4.93 10.23 -10.72
CA LYS A 8 5.03 8.82 -11.14
C LYS A 8 5.86 7.95 -10.20
N ARG A 9 6.86 8.55 -9.56
CA ARG A 9 7.71 7.84 -8.57
C ARG A 9 6.93 7.62 -7.28
N GLN A 10 6.13 8.59 -6.88
CA GLN A 10 5.23 8.48 -5.73
C GLN A 10 4.13 7.45 -5.98
N GLU A 11 3.50 7.46 -7.16
CA GLU A 11 2.54 6.45 -7.62
C GLU A 11 3.13 5.04 -7.56
N LEU A 12 4.33 4.84 -8.11
CA LEU A 12 5.00 3.53 -8.08
C LEU A 12 5.30 3.06 -6.65
N ALA A 13 5.76 3.97 -5.79
CA ALA A 13 6.04 3.64 -4.40
C ALA A 13 4.76 3.28 -3.63
N SER A 14 3.66 4.01 -3.86
CA SER A 14 2.39 3.76 -3.17
C SER A 14 1.73 2.48 -3.68
N ALA A 15 1.85 2.18 -4.98
CA ALA A 15 1.43 0.91 -5.57
C ALA A 15 2.04 -0.30 -4.84
N VAL A 16 3.35 -0.26 -4.61
CA VAL A 16 4.08 -1.35 -3.95
C VAL A 16 3.76 -1.41 -2.46
N ILE A 17 3.81 -0.29 -1.74
CA ILE A 17 3.60 -0.27 -0.28
C ILE A 17 2.17 -0.69 0.08
N LEU A 18 1.18 -0.27 -0.70
CA LEU A 18 -0.22 -0.63 -0.47
C LEU A 18 -0.61 -1.98 -1.11
N GLY A 19 0.34 -2.70 -1.71
CA GLY A 19 0.13 -4.05 -2.20
C GLY A 19 -0.74 -4.19 -3.45
N HIS A 20 -0.82 -3.16 -4.30
CA HIS A 20 -1.56 -3.20 -5.57
C HIS A 20 -0.70 -3.10 -6.83
N ALA A 21 0.64 -3.13 -6.68
CA ALA A 21 1.56 -3.10 -7.80
C ALA A 21 1.53 -4.39 -8.64
N ASP A 22 1.61 -4.25 -9.96
CA ASP A 22 1.79 -5.37 -10.88
C ASP A 22 3.26 -5.86 -10.95
N ALA A 23 3.51 -6.93 -11.73
CA ALA A 23 4.83 -7.53 -11.85
C ALA A 23 5.87 -6.61 -12.53
N GLY A 24 5.44 -5.76 -13.46
CA GLY A 24 6.27 -4.78 -14.14
C GLY A 24 6.64 -3.62 -13.21
N GLU A 25 5.66 -3.09 -12.49
CA GLU A 25 5.84 -2.08 -11.46
C GLU A 25 6.78 -2.56 -10.35
N LEU A 26 6.60 -3.78 -9.84
CA LEU A 26 7.48 -4.35 -8.83
C LEU A 26 8.93 -4.48 -9.34
N ALA A 27 9.12 -4.85 -10.61
CA ALA A 27 10.45 -4.92 -11.22
C ALA A 27 11.08 -3.52 -11.36
N GLU A 28 10.29 -2.52 -11.74
CA GLU A 28 10.73 -1.13 -11.83
C GLU A 28 11.08 -0.54 -10.47
N PHE A 29 10.25 -0.79 -9.45
CA PHE A 29 10.50 -0.40 -8.07
C PHE A 29 11.82 -0.97 -7.58
N LYS A 30 12.04 -2.29 -7.75
CA LYS A 30 13.30 -2.95 -7.33
C LYS A 30 14.53 -2.34 -7.99
N ARG A 31 14.43 -1.99 -9.28
CA ARG A 31 15.52 -1.32 -9.99
C ARG A 31 15.78 0.08 -9.43
N LEU A 32 14.75 0.92 -9.30
CA LEU A 32 14.88 2.27 -8.77
C LEU A 32 15.38 2.28 -7.32
N TYR A 33 14.89 1.36 -6.50
CA TYR A 33 15.32 1.20 -5.11
C TYR A 33 16.80 0.83 -5.00
N ALA A 34 17.33 0.03 -5.93
CA ALA A 34 18.74 -0.33 -5.97
C ALA A 34 19.65 0.81 -6.47
N GLU A 35 19.17 1.61 -7.42
CA GLU A 35 19.99 2.57 -8.17
C GLU A 35 19.90 4.02 -7.65
N ASP A 36 18.77 4.40 -7.05
CA ASP A 36 18.45 5.80 -6.76
C ASP A 36 18.27 6.05 -5.25
N GLN A 37 19.12 6.92 -4.68
CA GLN A 37 19.04 7.30 -3.27
C GLN A 37 17.80 8.16 -2.97
N SER A 38 17.43 9.08 -3.85
CA SER A 38 16.26 9.94 -3.66
C SER A 38 14.96 9.14 -3.67
N PHE A 39 14.89 8.05 -4.44
CA PHE A 39 13.75 7.12 -4.41
C PHE A 39 13.63 6.42 -3.06
N ARG A 40 14.76 5.95 -2.51
CA ARG A 40 14.78 5.31 -1.19
C ARG A 40 14.33 6.26 -0.07
N THR A 41 14.71 7.53 -0.13
CA THR A 41 14.22 8.54 0.81
C THR A 41 12.71 8.72 0.70
N LEU A 42 12.16 8.86 -0.51
CA LEU A 42 10.71 8.96 -0.73
C LEU A 42 9.96 7.74 -0.18
N VAL A 43 10.47 6.53 -0.41
CA VAL A 43 9.86 5.30 0.12
C VAL A 43 9.89 5.30 1.64
N ALA A 44 11.03 5.65 2.26
CA ALA A 44 11.16 5.68 3.72
C ALA A 44 10.24 6.71 4.38
N GLU A 45 10.10 7.90 3.80
CA GLU A 45 9.16 8.94 4.29
C GLU A 45 7.71 8.44 4.26
N MET A 46 7.34 7.69 3.22
CA MET A 46 5.99 7.13 3.10
C MET A 46 5.76 5.94 4.05
N GLU A 47 6.75 5.07 4.25
CA GLU A 47 6.70 4.01 5.26
C GLU A 47 6.57 4.59 6.68
N GLU A 48 7.27 5.68 6.99
CA GLU A 48 7.15 6.39 8.27
C GLU A 48 5.75 6.96 8.46
N PHE A 49 5.18 7.58 7.41
CA PHE A 49 3.82 8.11 7.43
C PHE A 49 2.75 7.04 7.67
N LEU A 50 2.91 5.85 7.07
CA LEU A 50 1.94 4.75 7.15
C LEU A 50 2.14 3.84 8.38
N SER A 51 3.28 3.93 9.06
CA SER A 51 3.61 3.14 10.25
C SER A 51 2.51 3.11 11.33
N PRO A 52 1.84 4.24 11.68
CA PRO A 52 0.76 4.23 12.67
C PRO A 52 -0.43 3.32 12.32
N LEU A 53 -0.70 3.09 11.02
CA LEU A 53 -1.82 2.24 10.58
C LEU A 53 -1.65 0.78 11.02
N SER A 54 -0.41 0.32 11.16
CA SER A 54 -0.12 -1.03 11.68
C SER A 54 -0.62 -1.23 13.11
N THR A 55 -0.82 -0.15 13.87
CA THR A 55 -1.30 -0.21 15.26
C THR A 55 -2.82 -0.20 15.39
N LEU A 56 -3.56 0.02 14.30
CA LEU A 56 -5.03 0.09 14.29
C LEU A 56 -5.71 -1.29 14.24
N SER A 57 -4.94 -2.36 14.02
CA SER A 57 -5.45 -3.74 13.99
C SER A 57 -4.86 -4.53 15.15
N ASP A 58 -5.68 -5.39 15.77
CA ASP A 58 -5.21 -6.33 16.78
C ASP A 58 -4.36 -7.44 16.13
N ASP A 59 -3.35 -7.92 16.86
CA ASP A 59 -2.54 -9.06 16.42
C ASP A 59 -3.43 -10.30 16.24
N ALA A 60 -3.34 -10.92 15.07
CA ALA A 60 -3.98 -12.20 14.76
C ALA A 60 -2.94 -13.33 14.75
N GLU A 61 -3.27 -14.45 15.40
CA GLU A 61 -2.43 -15.65 15.37
C GLU A 61 -2.40 -16.23 13.94
N PRO A 62 -1.23 -16.39 13.30
CA PRO A 62 -1.15 -17.01 11.99
C PRO A 62 -1.53 -18.50 12.05
N PRO A 63 -2.03 -19.09 10.95
CA PRO A 63 -2.32 -20.52 10.90
C PRO A 63 -1.10 -21.38 11.23
N GLU A 64 -1.31 -22.51 11.89
CA GLU A 64 -0.24 -23.44 12.27
C GLU A 64 0.58 -23.89 11.04
N GLY A 65 1.90 -23.93 11.17
CA GLY A 65 2.82 -24.40 10.12
C GLY A 65 3.19 -23.38 9.04
N VAL A 66 2.53 -22.21 8.95
CA VAL A 66 2.81 -21.19 7.91
C VAL A 66 4.26 -20.70 7.97
N LEU A 67 4.80 -20.49 9.17
CA LEU A 67 6.20 -20.09 9.31
C LEU A 67 7.16 -21.18 8.81
N ASP A 68 6.87 -22.45 9.09
CA ASP A 68 7.69 -23.57 8.62
C ASP A 68 7.66 -23.67 7.10
N ASP A 69 6.49 -23.53 6.49
CA ASP A 69 6.31 -23.52 5.03
C ASP A 69 7.08 -22.37 4.37
N ILE A 70 7.01 -21.17 4.94
CA ILE A 70 7.77 -20.00 4.47
C ILE A 70 9.27 -20.26 4.58
N MET A 71 9.74 -20.82 5.71
CA MET A 71 11.15 -21.11 5.91
C MET A 71 11.67 -22.17 4.94
N VAL A 72 10.86 -23.18 4.60
CA VAL A 72 11.17 -24.16 3.54
C VAL A 72 11.31 -23.46 2.18
N GLN A 73 10.41 -22.54 1.84
CA GLN A 73 10.48 -21.79 0.58
C GLN A 73 11.71 -20.87 0.49
N ILE A 74 12.07 -20.19 1.58
CA ILE A 74 13.21 -19.27 1.62
C ILE A 74 14.54 -20.03 1.54
N THR A 75 14.66 -21.11 2.31
CA THR A 75 15.91 -21.85 2.42
C THR A 75 16.10 -22.88 1.30
N GLY A 76 15.00 -23.27 0.63
CA GLY A 76 14.97 -24.39 -0.31
C GLY A 76 15.28 -25.74 0.35
N ALA A 77 15.27 -25.80 1.69
CA ALA A 77 15.56 -27.02 2.43
C ALA A 77 14.27 -27.81 2.61
N GLU A 78 14.19 -29.01 2.00
CA GLU A 78 13.24 -30.02 2.44
C GLU A 78 13.41 -30.23 3.95
N PRO A 79 12.32 -30.32 4.73
CA PRO A 79 12.42 -30.58 6.15
C PRO A 79 13.27 -31.83 6.36
N ALA A 80 14.42 -31.66 7.02
CA ALA A 80 15.26 -32.78 7.37
C ALA A 80 14.40 -33.77 8.17
N PRO A 81 14.37 -35.07 7.81
CA PRO A 81 13.60 -36.04 8.58
C PRO A 81 14.06 -35.94 10.03
N SER A 82 13.10 -35.63 10.90
CA SER A 82 13.28 -35.55 12.34
C SER A 82 14.20 -36.67 12.79
N ALA A 83 15.41 -36.30 13.19
CA ALA A 83 16.41 -37.25 13.63
C ALA A 83 15.85 -37.96 14.85
N ALA A 84 15.47 -39.22 14.64
CA ALA A 84 15.12 -40.13 15.71
C ALA A 84 16.21 -40.08 16.79
N ALA A 85 15.75 -40.08 18.05
CA ALA A 85 16.53 -40.03 19.27
C ALA A 85 17.79 -40.92 19.26
N PRO A 86 18.85 -40.54 20.00
CA PRO A 86 20.15 -41.21 19.95
C PRO A 86 20.07 -42.61 20.55
N THR A 87 20.36 -43.63 19.74
CA THR A 87 20.63 -44.99 20.23
C THR A 87 22.03 -45.04 20.86
N PRO A 88 22.21 -45.64 22.05
CA PRO A 88 23.50 -45.65 22.74
C PRO A 88 24.53 -46.54 22.03
N MET A 89 25.76 -46.02 21.98
CA MET A 89 26.95 -46.57 21.36
C MET A 89 27.47 -47.82 22.11
N PRO A 90 27.87 -48.91 21.43
CA PRO A 90 28.77 -49.90 22.00
C PRO A 90 30.23 -49.56 21.63
N GLU A 91 31.10 -49.52 22.64
CA GLU A 91 32.55 -49.45 22.51
C GLU A 91 33.16 -50.69 21.84
N ALA A 92 34.09 -50.47 20.89
CA ALA A 92 35.39 -51.16 20.72
C ALA A 92 35.91 -51.05 19.26
N PRO A 93 37.18 -51.38 18.97
CA PRO A 93 38.42 -50.88 19.54
C PRO A 93 39.25 -50.12 18.48
N GLN A 94 40.16 -49.28 18.96
CA GLN A 94 41.05 -48.46 18.15
C GLN A 94 41.97 -49.31 17.25
N ARG A 95 41.86 -49.15 15.93
CA ARG A 95 42.89 -49.56 14.98
C ARG A 95 43.52 -48.34 14.32
N VAL A 96 44.76 -48.10 14.73
CA VAL A 96 45.70 -47.15 14.15
C VAL A 96 45.80 -47.38 12.64
N ARG A 97 45.32 -46.44 11.84
CA ARG A 97 45.70 -46.32 10.43
C ARG A 97 46.13 -44.89 10.15
N ARG A 98 47.46 -44.73 10.11
CA ARG A 98 48.14 -43.61 9.47
C ARG A 98 47.53 -43.36 8.10
N ARG A 99 46.97 -42.18 7.87
CA ARG A 99 46.85 -41.63 6.51
C ARG A 99 47.22 -40.17 6.49
N ARG A 100 47.95 -39.89 5.42
CA ARG A 100 48.74 -38.71 5.10
C ARG A 100 47.96 -37.40 5.17
N SER A 101 48.71 -36.40 5.61
CA SER A 101 48.48 -34.97 5.54
C SER A 101 47.99 -34.48 4.17
N SER A 102 46.90 -33.72 4.18
CA SER A 102 46.62 -32.66 3.22
C SER A 102 46.34 -31.37 4.00
N LYS A 103 47.24 -30.40 3.84
CA LYS A 103 47.12 -29.04 4.36
C LYS A 103 45.89 -28.37 3.73
N ALA A 104 44.83 -28.18 4.51
CA ALA A 104 43.77 -27.24 4.20
C ALA A 104 43.87 -26.06 5.18
N ARG A 105 43.99 -24.87 4.60
CA ARG A 105 44.32 -23.60 5.24
C ARG A 105 43.22 -23.24 6.24
N ARG A 106 43.61 -23.10 7.51
CA ARG A 106 42.81 -22.42 8.53
C ARG A 106 43.13 -20.93 8.41
N HIS A 107 42.17 -20.14 7.95
CA HIS A 107 42.21 -18.70 8.18
C HIS A 107 41.66 -18.44 9.59
N PRO A 108 42.41 -17.75 10.47
CA PRO A 108 41.92 -17.39 11.78
C PRO A 108 40.97 -16.20 11.65
N GLU A 109 39.69 -16.44 11.97
CA GLU A 109 38.72 -15.43 12.39
C GLU A 109 39.35 -14.66 13.57
N ARG A 110 39.68 -13.38 13.37
CA ARG A 110 39.94 -12.44 14.47
C ARG A 110 39.04 -11.23 14.32
N PRO A 111 38.48 -10.76 15.45
CA PRO A 111 37.20 -10.07 15.51
C PRO A 111 37.30 -8.61 15.05
N TRP A 112 36.28 -8.16 14.32
CA TRP A 112 36.01 -6.78 13.88
C TRP A 112 35.60 -5.85 15.05
N GLN A 113 36.22 -6.02 16.21
CA GLN A 113 36.08 -5.10 17.31
C GLN A 113 37.27 -4.13 17.24
N TYR A 114 36.99 -2.85 17.42
CA TYR A 114 37.88 -1.68 17.30
C TYR A 114 37.98 -1.06 15.90
N ALA A 115 37.00 -0.21 15.58
CA ALA A 115 37.27 1.06 14.90
C ALA A 115 36.18 2.10 15.23
N THR A 116 36.02 2.42 16.51
CA THR A 116 35.47 3.70 16.95
C THR A 116 36.59 4.73 17.03
N ALA A 117 36.50 5.81 16.25
CA ALA A 117 37.06 7.13 16.51
C ALA A 117 36.37 8.11 15.53
N ALA A 118 35.35 8.86 15.94
CA ALA A 118 35.46 10.13 16.66
C ALA A 118 36.44 11.11 16.01
N SER A 119 35.93 12.00 15.17
CA SER A 119 36.57 13.29 14.86
C SER A 119 35.51 14.37 14.68
N LEU A 120 35.49 15.28 15.64
CA LEU A 120 34.68 16.50 15.73
C LEU A 120 35.23 17.63 14.84
N ILE A 121 34.28 18.44 14.35
CA ILE A 121 34.30 19.90 14.14
C ILE A 121 35.30 20.47 13.11
N LEU A 122 34.75 21.24 12.16
CA LEU A 122 35.11 22.66 11.96
C LEU A 122 33.99 23.38 11.20
N ALA A 123 33.21 24.17 11.94
CA ALA A 123 32.53 25.32 11.39
C ALA A 123 33.53 26.48 11.29
N VAL A 124 33.49 27.24 10.19
CA VAL A 124 33.64 28.71 10.09
C VAL A 124 33.60 29.04 8.59
N GLY A 125 32.64 29.86 8.19
CA GLY A 125 32.54 30.39 6.84
C GLY A 125 33.49 31.56 6.58
N SER A 126 33.69 31.91 5.31
CA SER A 126 33.73 33.30 4.82
C SER A 126 33.93 33.34 3.30
N LEU A 127 33.08 34.15 2.66
CA LEU A 127 33.28 34.94 1.44
C LEU A 127 34.03 34.34 0.24
N ALA A 128 33.27 34.13 -0.84
CA ALA A 128 33.73 34.48 -2.17
C ALA A 128 32.58 35.15 -2.93
N VAL A 129 32.58 36.48 -2.91
CA VAL A 129 31.89 37.32 -3.91
C VAL A 129 32.68 37.17 -5.22
N HIS A 130 32.06 36.58 -6.23
CA HIS A 130 32.44 36.77 -7.62
C HIS A 130 31.16 36.82 -8.49
N SER A 131 31.08 37.87 -9.29
CA SER A 131 29.89 38.37 -9.98
C SER A 131 29.55 37.64 -11.28
N ILE A 132 28.32 37.93 -11.76
CA ILE A 132 27.79 37.97 -13.16
C ILE A 132 26.80 36.83 -13.49
N PRO A 133 25.67 37.05 -14.23
CA PRO A 133 24.96 38.30 -14.63
C PRO A 133 23.52 38.38 -14.07
N ASP A 134 22.86 39.52 -14.27
CA ASP A 134 21.41 39.68 -14.09
C ASP A 134 20.65 38.55 -14.77
N THR A 135 20.17 37.60 -13.96
CA THR A 135 19.16 36.63 -14.37
C THR A 135 17.91 37.11 -13.68
N GLU A 136 16.88 37.43 -14.46
CA GLU A 136 15.56 37.84 -13.98
C GLU A 136 15.17 36.95 -12.79
N THR A 137 15.02 37.58 -11.62
CA THR A 137 14.40 36.98 -10.45
C THR A 137 13.05 36.44 -10.93
N PRO A 138 12.82 35.11 -10.96
CA PRO A 138 11.47 34.61 -11.09
C PRO A 138 10.77 35.14 -9.85
N GLU A 139 9.79 35.99 -10.05
CA GLU A 139 8.79 36.32 -9.06
C GLU A 139 8.42 35.02 -8.34
N PRO A 140 8.48 34.93 -7.01
CA PRO A 140 8.03 33.74 -6.32
C PRO A 140 6.57 33.57 -6.71
N ALA A 141 6.30 32.61 -7.60
CA ALA A 141 4.96 32.17 -7.87
C ALA A 141 4.32 31.93 -6.50
N PRO A 142 3.13 32.49 -6.22
CA PRO A 142 2.47 32.26 -4.96
C PRO A 142 2.47 30.75 -4.77
N VAL A 143 3.12 30.31 -3.69
CA VAL A 143 3.03 28.94 -3.24
C VAL A 143 1.55 28.75 -3.00
N GLU A 144 0.85 28.08 -3.93
CA GLU A 144 -0.41 27.45 -3.64
C GLU A 144 -0.07 26.52 -2.47
N VAL A 145 -0.32 27.03 -1.27
CA VAL A 145 -0.59 26.20 -0.12
C VAL A 145 -1.58 25.18 -0.64
N ALA A 146 -1.13 23.93 -0.80
CA ALA A 146 -2.01 22.81 -1.07
C ALA A 146 -3.08 22.92 0.02
N THR A 147 -4.24 23.45 -0.36
CA THR A 147 -5.42 23.46 0.48
C THR A 147 -5.65 22.01 0.78
N VAL A 148 -5.66 21.68 2.07
CA VAL A 148 -6.05 20.35 2.55
C VAL A 148 -7.36 20.04 1.86
N GLN A 149 -7.32 19.14 0.87
CA GLN A 149 -8.51 18.71 0.14
C GLN A 149 -9.37 18.00 1.17
N GLU A 150 -10.55 18.54 1.47
CA GLU A 150 -11.52 17.90 2.36
C GLU A 150 -12.11 16.69 1.63
N GLU A 151 -11.31 15.63 1.57
CA GLU A 151 -11.67 14.37 0.95
C GLU A 151 -12.43 13.54 1.99
N LEU A 152 -13.57 12.98 1.60
CA LEU A 152 -14.38 12.13 2.48
C LEU A 152 -14.24 10.67 2.07
N LEU A 153 -14.06 9.79 3.05
CA LEU A 153 -13.91 8.36 2.85
C LEU A 153 -15.20 7.64 3.23
N THR A 154 -15.64 6.73 2.37
CA THR A 154 -16.65 5.72 2.72
C THR A 154 -16.05 4.32 2.52
N LEU A 155 -16.07 3.54 3.59
CA LEU A 155 -15.75 2.10 3.58
C LEU A 155 -17.07 1.33 3.57
N MET A 156 -17.28 0.53 2.53
CA MET A 156 -18.48 -0.29 2.42
C MET A 156 -18.10 -1.77 2.38
N THR A 157 -18.78 -2.58 3.19
CA THR A 157 -18.52 -4.03 3.29
C THR A 157 -19.73 -4.83 2.82
N ALA A 158 -19.48 -5.94 2.14
CA ALA A 158 -20.48 -6.94 1.74
C ALA A 158 -19.97 -8.35 2.06
N GLY A 159 -20.87 -9.21 2.57
CA GLY A 159 -20.65 -10.65 2.78
C GLY A 159 -19.87 -11.03 4.06
N GLU A 160 -20.23 -12.17 4.66
CA GLU A 160 -19.59 -12.70 5.89
C GLU A 160 -18.29 -13.47 5.64
N GLU A 161 -18.01 -13.93 4.41
CA GLU A 161 -16.91 -14.88 4.12
C GLU A 161 -15.66 -14.23 3.46
N ALA A 162 -15.77 -13.03 2.88
CA ALA A 162 -14.62 -12.22 2.45
C ALA A 162 -15.07 -10.75 2.38
N PRO A 163 -14.49 -9.82 3.18
CA PRO A 163 -14.93 -8.43 3.17
C PRO A 163 -14.56 -7.81 1.82
N THR A 164 -15.59 -7.65 0.98
CA THR A 164 -15.46 -6.92 -0.27
C THR A 164 -15.50 -5.43 0.10
N VAL A 165 -14.38 -4.73 -0.08
CA VAL A 165 -14.24 -3.32 0.33
C VAL A 165 -14.41 -2.43 -0.89
N VAL A 166 -15.40 -1.54 -0.83
CA VAL A 166 -15.53 -0.41 -1.76
C VAL A 166 -15.06 0.84 -1.03
N VAL A 167 -14.08 1.52 -1.61
CA VAL A 167 -13.57 2.81 -1.13
C VAL A 167 -14.13 3.88 -2.06
N LEU A 168 -14.95 4.78 -1.53
CA LEU A 168 -15.39 5.98 -2.23
C LEU A 168 -14.69 7.18 -1.63
N LEU A 169 -13.99 7.94 -2.48
CA LEU A 169 -13.38 9.22 -2.15
C LEU A 169 -14.25 10.31 -2.77
N TYR A 170 -14.67 11.28 -1.98
CA TYR A 170 -15.45 12.42 -2.45
C TYR A 170 -14.62 13.69 -2.40
N ASP A 171 -14.48 14.34 -3.56
CA ASP A 171 -13.91 15.67 -3.71
C ASP A 171 -15.04 16.71 -3.69
N LYS A 172 -15.03 17.52 -2.63
CA LYS A 172 -16.02 18.57 -2.37
C LYS A 172 -15.93 19.75 -3.35
N ASP A 173 -14.76 20.07 -3.87
CA ASP A 173 -14.56 21.22 -4.76
C ASP A 173 -15.11 20.93 -6.16
N SER A 174 -14.89 19.71 -6.64
CA SER A 174 -15.34 19.27 -7.97
C SER A 174 -16.66 18.50 -7.96
N ASN A 175 -17.20 18.22 -6.76
CA ASN A 175 -18.37 17.39 -6.51
C ASN A 175 -18.29 16.03 -7.24
N GLN A 176 -17.09 15.43 -7.21
CA GLN A 176 -16.80 14.14 -7.83
C GLN A 176 -16.65 13.06 -6.76
N ILE A 177 -17.17 11.88 -7.07
CA ILE A 177 -16.85 10.66 -6.35
C ILE A 177 -15.91 9.84 -7.21
N THR A 178 -14.76 9.49 -6.65
CA THR A 178 -13.84 8.49 -7.18
C THR A 178 -13.97 7.22 -6.36
N GLY A 179 -14.52 6.17 -6.95
CA GLY A 179 -14.63 4.85 -6.34
C GLY A 179 -13.48 3.95 -6.76
N ARG A 180 -12.85 3.26 -5.80
CA ARG A 180 -11.94 2.16 -6.08
C ARG A 180 -12.51 0.86 -5.52
N LEU A 181 -12.68 -0.10 -6.41
CA LEU A 181 -13.26 -1.40 -6.09
C LEU A 181 -12.17 -2.46 -6.18
N THR A 182 -11.84 -3.07 -5.04
CA THR A 182 -10.83 -4.13 -4.99
C THR A 182 -11.53 -5.47 -4.86
N ASN A 183 -11.20 -6.41 -5.75
CA ASN A 183 -11.79 -7.76 -5.79
C ASN A 183 -13.33 -7.80 -5.95
N VAL A 184 -13.93 -6.74 -6.50
CA VAL A 184 -15.37 -6.70 -6.81
C VAL A 184 -15.53 -6.83 -8.32
N GLN A 185 -16.31 -7.81 -8.75
CA GLN A 185 -16.79 -7.83 -10.13
C GLN A 185 -18.12 -7.08 -10.23
N PRO A 186 -18.33 -6.31 -11.32
CA PRO A 186 -19.66 -5.80 -11.64
C PRO A 186 -20.71 -6.92 -11.64
N PRO A 187 -21.97 -6.63 -11.27
CA PRO A 187 -23.02 -7.64 -11.24
C PRO A 187 -23.19 -8.25 -12.64
N ALA A 188 -23.37 -9.58 -12.69
CA ALA A 188 -23.54 -10.29 -13.96
C ALA A 188 -24.84 -9.88 -14.67
N ASP A 189 -25.88 -9.58 -13.89
CA ASP A 189 -27.18 -9.09 -14.36
C ASP A 189 -27.51 -7.77 -13.63
N GLY A 190 -27.59 -6.67 -14.38
CA GLY A 190 -27.94 -5.35 -13.85
C GLY A 190 -26.78 -4.36 -13.80
N VAL A 191 -27.03 -3.23 -13.13
CA VAL A 191 -26.05 -2.14 -12.95
C VAL A 191 -26.01 -1.73 -11.48
N TRP A 192 -24.87 -1.23 -11.03
CA TRP A 192 -24.81 -0.61 -9.72
C TRP A 192 -25.34 0.81 -9.75
N GLN A 193 -26.08 1.17 -8.70
CA GLN A 193 -26.55 2.52 -8.46
C GLN A 193 -26.13 2.98 -7.07
N LEU A 194 -25.58 4.19 -7.01
CA LEU A 194 -25.18 4.85 -5.78
C LEU A 194 -26.32 5.71 -5.24
N TRP A 195 -26.52 5.62 -3.93
CA TRP A 195 -27.58 6.30 -3.20
C TRP A 195 -27.04 7.07 -2.01
N LEU A 196 -27.66 8.21 -1.72
CA LEU A 196 -27.50 8.98 -0.50
C LEU A 196 -28.66 8.68 0.45
N LEU A 197 -28.31 8.24 1.66
CA LEU A 197 -29.19 8.10 2.80
C LEU A 197 -28.86 9.25 3.76
N ARG A 198 -29.82 10.15 3.93
CA ARG A 198 -29.71 11.33 4.79
C ARG A 198 -30.96 11.48 5.63
N GLU A 199 -30.80 11.78 6.91
CA GLU A 199 -31.94 12.05 7.79
C GLU A 199 -32.78 13.22 7.25
N GLY A 200 -34.11 13.05 7.26
CA GLY A 200 -35.05 14.03 6.74
C GLY A 200 -35.39 13.91 5.25
N LEU A 201 -34.79 12.97 4.51
CA LEU A 201 -35.29 12.55 3.21
C LEU A 201 -36.36 11.46 3.35
N ASP A 202 -37.43 11.54 2.56
CA ASP A 202 -38.52 10.55 2.56
C ASP A 202 -38.10 9.20 1.94
N ALA A 203 -37.06 9.20 1.10
CA ALA A 203 -36.48 8.02 0.45
C ALA A 203 -34.99 8.25 0.13
N PRO A 204 -34.19 7.18 -0.09
CA PRO A 204 -32.82 7.32 -0.56
C PRO A 204 -32.76 8.09 -1.88
N GLN A 205 -31.85 9.07 -1.96
CA GLN A 205 -31.66 9.89 -3.15
C GLN A 205 -30.63 9.26 -4.08
N SER A 206 -30.97 9.05 -5.35
CA SER A 206 -30.01 8.55 -6.34
C SER A 206 -28.90 9.58 -6.57
N LEU A 207 -27.64 9.14 -6.44
CA LEU A 207 -26.45 9.91 -6.81
C LEU A 207 -25.96 9.57 -8.22
N GLY A 208 -26.30 8.39 -8.74
CA GLY A 208 -26.02 8.02 -10.14
C GLY A 208 -25.66 6.55 -10.31
N LEU A 209 -25.47 6.15 -11.56
CA LEU A 209 -25.09 4.78 -11.91
C LEU A 209 -23.57 4.63 -11.95
N LEU A 210 -23.08 3.48 -11.51
CA LEU A 210 -21.66 3.13 -11.51
C LEU A 210 -21.36 2.20 -12.71
N THR A 211 -21.47 2.75 -13.93
CA THR A 211 -21.40 1.96 -15.18
C THR A 211 -20.02 1.90 -15.81
N GLU A 212 -19.17 2.90 -15.57
CA GLU A 212 -17.85 3.01 -16.20
C GLU A 212 -16.76 2.64 -15.20
N LEU A 213 -16.43 1.35 -15.13
CA LEU A 213 -15.24 0.87 -14.45
C LEU A 213 -14.07 0.94 -15.43
N SER A 214 -13.02 1.69 -15.10
CA SER A 214 -11.78 1.70 -15.87
C SER A 214 -11.09 0.33 -15.82
N GLU A 215 -10.14 0.08 -16.74
CA GLU A 215 -9.31 -1.14 -16.71
C GLU A 215 -8.56 -1.30 -15.37
N ASP A 216 -8.28 -0.18 -14.68
CA ASP A 216 -7.60 -0.12 -13.39
C ASP A 216 -8.55 -0.23 -12.18
N GLY A 217 -9.84 -0.53 -12.41
CA GLY A 217 -10.81 -0.74 -11.33
C GLY A 217 -11.29 0.55 -10.64
N VAL A 218 -11.21 1.69 -11.34
CA VAL A 218 -11.64 3.00 -10.84
C VAL A 218 -12.95 3.42 -11.49
N ILE A 219 -13.87 3.98 -10.69
CA ILE A 219 -15.13 4.56 -11.13
C ILE A 219 -15.10 6.05 -10.81
N ASN A 220 -15.51 6.89 -11.75
CA ASN A 220 -15.69 8.33 -11.52
C ASN A 220 -17.17 8.69 -11.71
N LEU A 221 -17.73 9.42 -10.75
CA LEU A 221 -19.12 9.87 -10.80
C LEU A 221 -19.24 11.33 -10.36
N SER A 222 -19.74 12.17 -11.26
CA SER A 222 -20.13 13.53 -10.94
C SER A 222 -21.50 13.52 -10.26
N ILE A 223 -21.58 14.05 -9.05
CA ILE A 223 -22.86 14.16 -8.33
C ILE A 223 -23.36 15.61 -8.34
N ALA A 224 -24.67 15.80 -8.15
CA ALA A 224 -25.28 17.14 -8.06
C ALA A 224 -25.49 17.61 -6.61
N THR A 225 -25.27 16.73 -5.65
CA THR A 225 -25.55 16.96 -4.22
C THR A 225 -24.27 16.89 -3.43
N GLU A 226 -24.01 17.88 -2.58
CA GLU A 226 -22.86 17.87 -1.68
C GLU A 226 -23.07 16.86 -0.54
N LEU A 227 -22.00 16.13 -0.19
CA LEU A 227 -22.00 15.17 0.90
C LEU A 227 -21.50 15.81 2.21
N ALA A 228 -22.09 15.40 3.32
CA ALA A 228 -21.82 15.90 4.66
C ALA A 228 -21.30 14.77 5.57
N ALA A 229 -20.06 14.90 6.02
CA ALA A 229 -19.45 13.96 6.94
C ALA A 229 -20.24 13.84 8.26
N GLY A 230 -20.33 12.62 8.79
CA GLY A 230 -20.96 12.31 10.07
C GLY A 230 -22.50 12.28 10.06
N SER A 231 -23.15 12.72 8.97
CA SER A 231 -24.61 12.69 8.83
C SER A 231 -25.10 11.92 7.61
N ASP A 232 -24.27 11.86 6.56
CA ASP A 232 -24.60 11.12 5.36
C ASP A 232 -24.12 9.68 5.41
N THR A 233 -24.92 8.80 4.83
CA THR A 233 -24.56 7.41 4.55
C THR A 233 -24.74 7.16 3.06
N LEU A 234 -23.79 6.47 2.43
CA LEU A 234 -23.91 6.01 1.06
C LEU A 234 -24.34 4.55 1.03
N ALA A 235 -25.08 4.18 -0.02
CA ALA A 235 -25.44 2.80 -0.31
C ALA A 235 -25.27 2.49 -1.79
N ILE A 236 -24.90 1.25 -2.11
CA ILE A 236 -24.90 0.75 -3.50
C ILE A 236 -25.87 -0.42 -3.57
N SER A 237 -26.76 -0.38 -4.56
CA SER A 237 -27.65 -1.49 -4.90
C SER A 237 -27.37 -2.04 -6.29
N VAL A 238 -27.82 -3.27 -6.54
CA VAL A 238 -27.85 -3.87 -7.89
C VAL A 238 -29.23 -3.63 -8.47
N GLU A 239 -29.33 -2.82 -9.52
CA GLU A 239 -30.58 -2.39 -10.15
C GLU A 239 -30.71 -2.95 -11.58
N PRO A 240 -31.92 -2.95 -12.17
CA PRO A 240 -32.09 -3.27 -13.59
C PRO A 240 -31.29 -2.34 -14.51
N GLU A 241 -31.12 -2.73 -15.77
CA GLU A 241 -30.49 -1.84 -16.77
C GLU A 241 -31.17 -0.47 -16.83
N GLY A 242 -30.37 0.59 -16.71
CA GLY A 242 -30.86 1.97 -16.62
C GLY A 242 -31.13 2.47 -15.20
N GLY A 243 -30.99 1.61 -14.18
CA GLY A 243 -31.17 1.95 -12.76
C GLY A 243 -32.56 1.60 -12.22
N SER A 244 -32.79 1.99 -10.96
CA SER A 244 -34.06 1.82 -10.28
C SER A 244 -35.18 2.62 -10.98
N PRO A 245 -36.33 1.99 -11.26
CA PRO A 245 -37.52 2.67 -11.78
C PRO A 245 -38.33 3.41 -10.70
N GLU A 246 -37.99 3.26 -9.42
CA GLU A 246 -38.73 3.81 -8.28
C GLU A 246 -37.92 4.84 -7.48
N ALA A 247 -38.59 5.51 -6.54
CA ALA A 247 -37.92 6.40 -5.59
C ALA A 247 -37.20 5.57 -4.50
N GLY A 248 -35.97 5.19 -4.80
CA GLY A 248 -35.10 4.38 -3.93
C GLY A 248 -34.66 3.07 -4.59
N PRO A 249 -33.87 2.23 -3.90
CA PRO A 249 -33.39 0.97 -4.44
C PRO A 249 -34.55 -0.02 -4.71
N THR A 250 -34.60 -0.63 -5.90
CA THR A 250 -35.54 -1.73 -6.18
C THR A 250 -34.90 -3.10 -6.07
N GLY A 251 -33.58 -3.17 -6.22
CA GLY A 251 -32.82 -4.40 -6.02
C GLY A 251 -32.10 -4.46 -4.67
N PRO A 252 -31.31 -5.53 -4.45
CA PRO A 252 -30.60 -5.72 -3.20
C PRO A 252 -29.54 -4.63 -3.00
N VAL A 253 -29.55 -4.03 -1.81
CA VAL A 253 -28.45 -3.17 -1.34
C VAL A 253 -27.30 -4.07 -0.94
N VAL A 254 -26.18 -3.93 -1.65
CA VAL A 254 -24.99 -4.78 -1.50
C VAL A 254 -23.91 -4.12 -0.67
N PHE A 255 -23.88 -2.80 -0.61
CA PHE A 255 -22.89 -2.04 0.14
C PHE A 255 -23.55 -0.89 0.88
N THR A 256 -23.09 -0.59 2.10
CA THR A 256 -23.42 0.64 2.84
C THR A 256 -22.20 1.17 3.59
N GLY A 257 -22.07 2.49 3.73
CA GLY A 257 -21.03 3.08 4.57
C GLY A 257 -21.30 4.53 4.93
N ALA A 258 -20.90 4.94 6.13
CA ALA A 258 -21.02 6.32 6.59
C ALA A 258 -19.94 7.20 5.96
N VAL A 259 -20.31 8.42 5.59
CA VAL A 259 -19.38 9.43 5.07
C VAL A 259 -18.58 10.00 6.24
N SER A 260 -17.25 9.88 6.19
CA SER A 260 -16.36 10.35 7.26
C SER A 260 -15.27 11.27 6.71
N PRO A 261 -14.77 12.24 7.51
CA PRO A 261 -13.61 13.03 7.12
C PRO A 261 -12.37 12.15 7.06
N ILE A 262 -11.43 12.50 6.17
CA ILE A 262 -10.08 11.91 6.13
C ILE A 262 -9.16 12.64 7.11
#